data_AF-A0A6B9F697-F1
#
_entry.id   AF-A0A6B9F697-F1
#
_cell.length_a   1.000
_cell.length_b   1.000
_cell.length_c   1.000
_cell.angle_alpha   90.00
_cell.angle_beta   90.00
_cell.angle_gamma   90.00
#
_symmetry.space_group_name_H-M   'P 1'
#
loop_
_entity.id
_entity.type
_entity.pdbx_description
1 polymer ?
#
loop_
_entity_poly.entity_id
_entity_poly.type
_entity_poly.pdbx_seq_one_letter_code
_entity_poly.pdbx_strand_id
1 'polypeptide(L)' 'MPSITVNVDDNLKERMEKHPEINWSEVTRQAIEKKIDALEVMDELTSESDLTESDVRDIADKINESGRKRVDEEPT' A
#
# COMPACT_ATOMS: atom_id res chain seq x y z
N MET A 1 -29.30 -5.45 -5.14
CA MET A 1 -27.84 -5.33 -5.34
C MET A 1 -27.45 -3.87 -5.22
N PRO A 2 -26.39 -3.52 -4.47
CA PRO A 2 -25.88 -2.16 -4.46
C PRO A 2 -25.40 -1.75 -5.86
N SER A 3 -25.62 -0.50 -6.23
CA SER A 3 -25.19 0.07 -7.51
C SER A 3 -24.36 1.32 -7.30
N ILE A 4 -23.38 1.52 -8.16
CA ILE A 4 -22.51 2.69 -8.21
C ILE A 4 -22.60 3.25 -9.63
N THR A 5 -22.81 4.55 -9.76
CA THR A 5 -22.77 5.25 -11.05
C THR A 5 -21.50 6.08 -11.10
N VAL A 6 -20.70 5.89 -12.15
CA VAL A 6 -19.46 6.65 -12.36
C VAL A 6 -19.69 7.62 -13.49
N ASN A 7 -19.47 8.90 -13.21
CA ASN A 7 -19.47 9.94 -14.24
C ASN A 7 -18.07 10.04 -14.84
N VAL A 8 -18.00 10.07 -16.17
CA VAL A 8 -16.78 10.28 -16.94
C VAL A 8 -17.00 11.46 -17.87
N ASP A 9 -15.92 12.16 -18.21
CA ASP A 9 -15.97 13.20 -19.23
C ASP A 9 -16.23 12.62 -20.63
N ASP A 10 -16.71 13.48 -21.54
CA ASP A 10 -17.09 13.07 -22.89
C ASP A 10 -15.93 12.45 -23.67
N ASN A 11 -14.71 12.95 -23.49
CA ASN A 11 -13.53 12.42 -24.18
C ASN A 11 -13.23 10.98 -23.74
N LEU A 12 -13.28 10.72 -22.43
CA LEU A 12 -13.10 9.37 -21.91
C LEU A 12 -14.22 8.44 -22.38
N LYS A 13 -15.48 8.90 -22.36
CA LYS A 13 -16.62 8.13 -22.86
C LYS A 13 -16.46 7.73 -24.33
N GLU A 14 -16.09 8.66 -25.21
CA GLU A 14 -15.84 8.38 -26.63
C GLU A 14 -14.74 7.32 -26.84
N ARG A 15 -13.70 7.33 -25.99
CA ARG A 15 -12.63 6.32 -26.03
C ARG A 15 -13.12 4.97 -25.54
N MET A 16 -13.97 4.94 -24.52
CA MET A 16 -14.57 3.71 -24.00
C MET A 16 -15.52 3.06 -25.02
N GLU A 17 -16.32 3.88 -25.72
CA GLU A 17 -17.27 3.41 -26.74
C GLU A 17 -16.59 2.80 -27.97
N LYS A 18 -15.32 3.15 -28.23
CA LYS A 18 -14.49 2.51 -29.27
C LYS A 18 -14.09 1.07 -28.94
N HIS A 19 -14.25 0.67 -27.69
CA HIS A 19 -13.94 -0.68 -27.19
C HIS A 19 -15.18 -1.34 -26.57
N PRO A 20 -16.22 -1.62 -27.37
CA PRO A 20 -17.47 -2.21 -26.89
C PRO A 20 -17.29 -3.66 -26.39
N GLU A 21 -16.18 -4.32 -26.72
CA GLU A 21 -15.81 -5.64 -26.23
C GLU A 21 -15.47 -5.65 -24.72
N ILE A 22 -15.20 -4.47 -24.13
CA ILE A 22 -14.80 -4.35 -22.73
C ILE A 22 -16.03 -4.13 -21.85
N ASN A 23 -16.17 -4.96 -20.81
CA ASN A 23 -17.15 -4.74 -19.76
C ASN A 23 -16.62 -3.70 -18.74
N TRP A 24 -16.88 -2.42 -19.01
CA TRP A 24 -16.41 -1.31 -18.19
C TRP A 24 -16.91 -1.34 -16.73
N SER A 25 -18.09 -1.91 -16.48
CA SER A 25 -18.60 -2.10 -15.11
C SER A 25 -17.71 -3.07 -14.32
N GLU A 26 -17.21 -4.12 -14.98
CA GLU A 26 -16.32 -5.09 -14.36
C GLU A 26 -14.91 -4.51 -14.13
N VAL A 27 -14.38 -3.76 -15.11
CA VAL A 27 -13.13 -3.01 -14.93
C VAL A 27 -13.21 -2.07 -13.73
N THR A 28 -14.34 -1.39 -13.57
CA THR A 28 -14.58 -0.48 -12.43
C THR A 28 -14.63 -1.25 -11.12
N ARG A 29 -15.33 -2.40 -11.07
CA ARG A 29 -15.40 -3.25 -9.89
C ARG A 29 -14.01 -3.70 -9.43
N GLN A 30 -13.21 -4.24 -10.34
CA GLN A 30 -11.86 -4.72 -10.01
C GLN A 30 -10.93 -3.59 -9.56
N ALA A 31 -11.07 -2.40 -10.14
CA ALA A 31 -10.28 -1.24 -9.71
C ALA A 31 -10.63 -0.81 -8.27
N ILE A 32 -11.91 -0.88 -7.90
CA ILE A 32 -12.37 -0.57 -6.54
C ILE A 32 -11.88 -1.64 -5.56
N GLU A 33 -12.09 -2.93 -5.86
CA GLU A 33 -11.63 -4.05 -5.02
C GLU A 33 -10.13 -3.94 -4.75
N LYS A 34 -9.32 -3.81 -5.80
CA LYS A 34 -7.86 -3.65 -5.68
C LYS A 34 -7.46 -2.45 -4.82
N LYS A 35 -8.21 -1.35 -4.88
CA LYS A 35 -7.92 -0.15 -4.09
C LYS A 35 -8.26 -0.36 -2.62
N ILE A 36 -9.35 -1.07 -2.32
CA ILE A 36 -9.73 -1.45 -0.95
C ILE A 36 -8.68 -2.37 -0.37
N ASP A 37 -8.32 -3.46 -1.06
CA ASP A 37 -7.29 -4.41 -0.60
C ASP A 37 -5.97 -3.70 -0.28
N ALA A 38 -5.55 -2.77 -1.15
CA ALA A 38 -4.33 -2.01 -0.94
C ALA A 38 -4.41 -1.08 0.29
N LEU A 39 -5.58 -0.50 0.59
CA LEU A 39 -5.78 0.31 1.78
C LEU A 39 -5.84 -0.56 3.04
N GLU A 40 -6.49 -1.71 2.99
CA GLU A 40 -6.56 -2.64 4.13
C GLU A 40 -5.19 -3.19 4.50
N VAL A 41 -4.36 -3.54 3.52
CA VAL A 41 -2.96 -3.93 3.77
C VAL A 41 -2.15 -2.78 4.37
N MET A 42 -2.36 -1.53 3.91
CA MET A 42 -1.70 -0.38 4.50
C MET A 42 -2.16 -0.15 5.94
N ASP A 43 -3.45 -0.28 6.21
CA ASP A 43 -4.02 -0.13 7.54
C ASP A 43 -3.54 -1.25 8.48
N GLU A 44 -3.41 -2.50 8.01
CA GLU A 44 -2.84 -3.62 8.79
C GLU A 44 -1.37 -3.33 9.15
N LEU A 45 -0.54 -3.00 8.15
CA LEU A 45 0.87 -2.69 8.35
C LEU A 45 1.09 -1.49 9.29
N THR A 46 0.21 -0.49 9.23
CA THR A 46 0.27 0.70 10.09
C THR A 46 -0.36 0.48 11.45
N SER A 47 -1.35 -0.42 11.58
CA SER A 47 -1.96 -0.79 12.86
C SER A 47 -1.04 -1.70 13.70
N GLU A 48 -0.23 -2.55 13.06
CA GLU A 48 0.83 -3.31 13.74
C GLU A 48 2.09 -2.46 13.97
N SER A 49 2.16 -1.28 13.36
CA SER A 49 3.25 -0.32 13.53
C SER A 49 2.77 0.94 14.26
N ASP A 50 2.44 0.80 15.55
CA ASP A 50 2.70 1.88 16.51
C ASP A 50 4.23 2.02 16.69
N LEU A 51 4.98 2.21 15.60
CA LEU A 51 6.39 2.59 15.66
C LEU A 51 6.42 4.06 16.06
N THR A 52 6.40 4.29 17.36
CA THR A 52 6.62 5.62 17.91
C THR A 52 8.05 6.05 17.59
N GLU A 53 8.31 7.36 17.69
CA GLU A 53 9.66 7.89 17.56
C GLU A 53 10.65 7.23 18.54
N SER A 54 10.14 6.65 19.64
CA SER A 54 10.91 5.83 20.58
C SER A 54 11.33 4.49 19.97
N ASP A 55 10.42 3.78 19.30
CA ASP A 55 10.70 2.45 18.74
C ASP A 55 11.78 2.50 17.65
N VAL A 56 11.78 3.57 16.85
CA VAL A 56 12.84 3.82 15.86
C VAL A 56 14.20 4.06 16.54
N ARG A 57 14.21 4.77 17.69
CA ARG A 57 15.44 5.00 18.48
C ARG A 57 15.93 3.70 19.13
N ASP A 58 15.03 2.91 19.69
CA ASP A 58 15.36 1.62 20.33
C ASP A 58 15.94 0.62 19.31
N ILE A 59 15.44 0.62 18.07
CA ILE A 59 16.00 -0.17 16.97
C ILE A 59 17.40 0.35 16.58
N ALA A 60 17.57 1.68 16.44
CA ALA A 60 18.86 2.27 16.10
C ALA A 60 19.93 2.02 17.19
N ASP A 61 19.54 2.10 18.46
CA ASP A 61 20.42 1.84 19.59
C ASP A 61 20.81 0.35 19.67
N LYS A 62 19.88 -0.57 19.44
CA LYS A 62 20.19 -2.01 19.33
C LYS A 62 21.13 -2.33 18.17
N ILE A 63 20.97 -1.68 17.02
CA ILE A 63 21.88 -1.85 15.87
C ILE A 63 23.29 -1.35 16.22
N ASN A 64 23.39 -0.18 16.87
CA ASN A 64 24.67 0.38 17.31
C ASN A 64 25.35 -0.49 18.39
N GLU A 65 24.59 -1.02 19.34
CA GLU A 65 25.10 -1.92 20.38
C GLU A 65 25.59 -3.25 19.80
N SER A 66 24.80 -3.84 18.88
CA SER A 66 25.17 -5.06 18.16
C SER A 66 26.40 -4.85 17.26
N GLY A 67 26.49 -3.68 16.62
CA GLY A 67 27.64 -3.27 15.83
C GLY A 67 28.91 -3.14 16.69
N ARG A 68 28.80 -2.51 17.87
CA ARG A 68 29.90 -2.39 18.84
C ARG A 68 30.39 -3.75 19.35
N LYS A 69 29.46 -4.63 19.71
CA LYS A 69 29.83 -5.96 20.22
C LYS A 69 30.62 -6.80 19.21
N ARG A 70 30.38 -6.60 17.91
CA ARG A 70 31.11 -7.29 16.84
C ARG A 70 32.49 -6.70 16.55
N VAL A 71 32.72 -5.42 16.83
CA VAL A 71 34.08 -4.83 16.74
C VAL A 71 34.93 -5.09 17.98
N ASP A 72 34.32 -5.33 19.14
CA ASP A 72 35.04 -5.71 20.37
C ASP A 72 35.42 -7.21 20.42
N GLU A 73 34.76 -8.08 19.64
CA GLU A 73 35.05 -9.52 19.55
C GLU A 73 36.07 -9.91 18.45
N GLU A 74 36.63 -8.95 17.72
CA GLU A 74 37.86 -9.14 16.94
C GLU A 74 39.05 -8.37 17.57
N PRO A 75 39.68 -8.92 18.63
CA PRO A 75 41.09 -8.67 18.87
C PRO A 75 41.91 -9.57 17.91
N THR A 76 42.76 -8.90 17.11
CA THR A 76 43.98 -9.39 16.44
C THR A 76 44.34 -10.87 16.53
#